data_AF-A0A5Y3LLE4-F1
#
_entry.id   AF-A0A5Y3LLE4-F1
#
_cell.length_a   1.000
_cell.length_b   1.000
_cell.length_c   1.000
_cell.angle_alpha   90.00
_cell.angle_beta   90.00
_cell.angle_gamma   90.00
#
_symmetry.space_group_name_H-M   'P 1'
#
loop_
_entity.id
_entity.type
_entity.pdbx_description
1 polymer ?
#
loop_
_entity_poly.entity_id
_entity_poly.type
_entity_poly.pdbx_seq_one_letter_code
_entity_poly.pdbx_strand_id
1 'polypeptide(L)'
;MSEKKTVAYRIEGCENTKMIGNKSFGADVGYEIIDSANTFLSNNIHYSAETVRLIKEAEIAIQNNLSEINDKLGAEKLQEIYDILNDIKFNQSSTPLQLMERFYSAGANTLTLWPIIQSLLNSL
;
A
#
# COMPACT_ATOMS: atom_id res chain seq x y z
N MET A 1 28.48 -1.88 -1.74
CA MET A 1 27.89 -1.60 -3.06
C MET A 1 26.51 -1.01 -2.80
N SER A 2 26.19 0.19 -3.29
CA SER A 2 24.81 0.67 -3.21
C SER A 2 23.96 -0.24 -4.10
N GLU A 3 22.98 -0.94 -3.53
CA GLU A 3 22.05 -1.72 -4.33
C GLU A 3 21.40 -0.81 -5.37
N LYS A 4 21.39 -1.28 -6.62
CA LYS A 4 20.83 -0.52 -7.74
C LYS A 4 19.32 -0.49 -7.52
N LYS A 5 18.76 0.70 -7.28
CA LYS A 5 17.31 0.88 -7.09
C LYS A 5 16.54 0.29 -8.26
N THR A 6 15.51 -0.47 -7.96
CA THR A 6 14.58 -1.02 -8.95
C THR A 6 13.58 0.07 -9.35
N VAL A 7 13.29 0.16 -10.66
CA VAL A 7 12.43 1.21 -11.23
C VAL A 7 11.30 0.52 -12.01
N ALA A 8 10.05 0.88 -11.73
CA ALA A 8 8.90 0.31 -12.43
C ALA A 8 8.73 0.86 -13.85
N TYR A 9 8.80 2.19 -14.01
CA TYR A 9 8.75 2.86 -15.30
C TYR A 9 9.95 3.78 -15.47
N ARG A 10 10.75 3.54 -16.51
CA ARG A 10 11.80 4.46 -16.95
C ARG A 10 11.38 5.11 -18.26
N ILE A 11 11.36 6.45 -18.27
CA ILE A 11 11.06 7.28 -19.43
C ILE A 11 12.33 8.06 -19.76
N GLU A 12 12.94 7.75 -20.89
CA GLU A 12 14.25 8.28 -21.28
C GLU A 12 14.20 8.81 -22.71
N GLY A 13 14.64 10.07 -22.91
CA GLY A 13 14.72 10.69 -24.23
C GLY A 13 13.38 10.90 -24.94
N CYS A 14 12.27 10.96 -24.21
CA CYS A 14 10.93 11.07 -24.79
C CYS A 14 10.37 12.49 -24.70
N GLU A 15 9.78 13.01 -25.78
CA GLU A 15 9.12 14.32 -25.78
C GLU A 15 7.59 14.19 -25.76
N ASN A 16 6.91 15.11 -25.09
CA ASN A 16 5.44 15.21 -25.06
C ASN A 16 4.74 13.94 -24.53
N THR A 17 5.35 13.30 -23.53
CA THR A 17 4.82 12.05 -22.95
C THR A 17 3.67 12.32 -21.99
N LYS A 18 2.59 11.54 -22.08
CA LYS A 18 1.49 11.55 -21.10
C LYS A 18 1.32 10.16 -20.52
N MET A 19 1.48 10.03 -19.21
CA MET A 19 1.13 8.81 -18.48
C MET A 19 -0.03 9.12 -17.55
N ILE A 20 -1.17 8.47 -17.78
CA ILE A 20 -2.40 8.74 -17.05
C ILE A 20 -2.97 7.42 -16.52
N GLY A 21 -3.24 7.35 -15.22
CA GLY A 21 -3.94 6.20 -14.62
C GLY A 21 -3.12 4.91 -14.52
N ASN A 22 -1.79 4.97 -14.62
CA ASN A 22 -0.94 3.78 -14.52
C ASN A 22 -0.79 3.32 -13.07
N LYS A 23 -0.66 2.01 -12.87
CA LYS A 23 -0.40 1.41 -11.55
C LYS A 23 0.87 0.58 -11.61
N SER A 24 1.78 0.77 -10.66
CA SER A 24 2.96 -0.07 -10.47
C SER A 24 3.10 -0.54 -9.03
N PHE A 25 3.73 -1.71 -8.86
CA PHE A 25 3.88 -2.37 -7.58
C PHE A 25 5.27 -3.01 -7.52
N GLY A 26 5.91 -2.99 -6.36
CA GLY A 26 7.06 -3.85 -6.08
C GLY A 26 8.43 -3.33 -6.54
N ALA A 27 8.52 -2.08 -6.98
CA ALA A 27 9.79 -1.42 -7.31
C ALA A 27 10.13 -0.34 -6.28
N ASP A 28 11.40 0.07 -6.17
CA ASP A 28 11.82 1.14 -5.25
C ASP A 28 11.41 2.53 -5.75
N VAL A 29 11.29 2.68 -7.07
CA VAL A 29 10.92 3.92 -7.75
C VAL A 29 9.79 3.62 -8.74
N GLY A 30 8.69 4.37 -8.64
CA GLY A 30 7.56 4.21 -9.55
C GLY A 30 7.82 4.72 -10.95
N TYR A 31 8.33 5.95 -11.05
CA TYR A 31 8.57 6.63 -12.33
C TYR A 31 9.92 7.34 -12.27
N GLU A 32 10.83 6.96 -13.15
CA GLU A 32 12.10 7.63 -13.38
C GLU A 32 12.05 8.33 -14.74
N ILE A 33 12.18 9.66 -14.73
CA ILE A 33 12.12 10.51 -15.93
C ILE A 33 13.52 11.08 -16.16
N ILE A 34 14.09 10.78 -17.33
CA ILE A 34 15.44 11.18 -17.73
C ILE A 34 15.34 11.84 -19.10
N ASP A 35 15.87 13.06 -19.23
CA ASP A 35 15.97 13.78 -20.52
C ASP A 35 14.68 13.74 -21.37
N SER A 36 13.52 13.86 -20.72
CA SER A 36 12.22 13.67 -21.37
C SER A 36 11.33 14.90 -21.21
N ALA A 37 11.47 15.84 -22.15
CA ALA A 37 10.76 17.13 -22.12
C ALA A 37 9.24 16.97 -22.27
N ASN A 38 8.49 17.87 -21.63
CA ASN A 38 7.02 17.88 -21.67
C ASN A 38 6.36 16.56 -21.21
N THR A 39 6.96 15.86 -20.24
CA THR A 39 6.36 14.67 -19.61
C THR A 39 5.32 15.07 -18.57
N PHE A 40 4.10 14.56 -18.71
CA PHE A 40 2.98 14.79 -17.80
C PHE A 40 2.53 13.48 -17.15
N LEU A 41 2.54 13.44 -15.83
CA LEU A 41 2.06 12.32 -15.01
C LEU A 41 0.76 12.76 -14.30
N SER A 42 -0.33 12.01 -14.48
CA SER A 42 -1.59 12.28 -13.78
C SER A 42 -2.27 11.00 -13.31
N ASN A 43 -2.79 10.99 -12.08
CA ASN A 43 -3.49 9.86 -11.48
C ASN A 43 -2.72 8.53 -11.55
N ASN A 44 -1.39 8.58 -11.59
CA ASN A 44 -0.56 7.38 -11.55
C ASN A 44 -0.31 6.97 -10.10
N ILE A 45 -0.38 5.68 -9.82
CA ILE A 45 -0.23 5.08 -8.49
C ILE A 45 0.99 4.17 -8.49
N HIS A 46 1.80 4.27 -7.44
CA HIS A 46 2.94 3.40 -7.23
C HIS A 46 2.99 2.92 -5.77
N TYR A 47 3.20 1.61 -5.60
CA TYR A 47 3.50 1.00 -4.30
C TYR A 47 4.89 0.38 -4.33
N SER A 48 5.69 0.70 -3.32
CA SER A 48 7.06 0.16 -3.22
C SER A 48 7.07 -1.33 -2.90
N ALA A 49 8.22 -1.99 -3.09
CA ALA A 49 8.43 -3.36 -2.64
C ALA A 49 8.14 -3.54 -1.14
N GLU A 50 8.58 -2.58 -0.33
CA GLU A 50 8.31 -2.58 1.11
C GLU A 50 6.82 -2.44 1.42
N THR A 51 6.13 -1.50 0.78
CA THR A 51 4.68 -1.34 0.99
C THR A 51 3.92 -2.60 0.59
N VAL A 52 4.28 -3.24 -0.52
CA VAL A 52 3.66 -4.51 -0.95
C VAL A 52 3.94 -5.63 0.05
N ARG A 53 5.18 -5.74 0.56
CA ARG A 53 5.55 -6.72 1.59
C ARG A 53 4.72 -6.54 2.85
N LEU A 54 4.63 -5.32 3.36
CA LEU A 54 3.88 -5.00 4.57
C LEU A 54 2.40 -5.32 4.42
N ILE A 55 1.78 -4.95 3.29
CA ILE A 55 0.38 -5.32 3.00
C ILE A 55 0.23 -6.84 3.02
N LYS A 56 1.18 -7.57 2.43
CA LYS A 56 1.12 -9.04 2.40
C LYS A 56 1.27 -9.66 3.79
N GLU A 57 2.12 -9.10 4.64
CA GLU A 57 2.27 -9.50 6.03
C GLU A 57 0.98 -9.24 6.83
N ALA A 58 0.31 -8.12 6.60
CA ALA A 58 -1.00 -7.84 7.18
C ALA A 58 -2.03 -8.91 6.81
N GLU A 59 -2.11 -9.27 5.52
CA GLU A 59 -3.03 -10.30 5.03
C GLU A 59 -2.78 -11.65 5.69
N ILE A 60 -1.51 -12.07 5.78
CA ILE A 60 -1.11 -13.33 6.40
C ILE A 60 -1.47 -13.31 7.89
N ALA A 61 -1.22 -12.20 8.59
CA ALA A 61 -1.56 -12.07 9.99
C ALA A 61 -3.07 -12.19 10.25
N ILE A 62 -3.90 -11.56 9.41
CA ILE A 62 -5.36 -11.68 9.52
C ILE A 62 -5.81 -13.11 9.20
N GLN A 63 -5.27 -13.74 8.16
CA GLN A 63 -5.59 -15.13 7.82
C GLN A 63 -5.22 -16.09 8.95
N ASN A 64 -4.05 -15.92 9.56
CA ASN A 64 -3.59 -16.77 10.66
C ASN A 64 -4.45 -16.64 11.92
N ASN A 65 -5.14 -15.50 12.10
CA ASN A 65 -5.98 -15.22 13.26
C ASN A 65 -7.49 -15.21 12.91
N LEU A 66 -7.87 -15.71 11.73
CA LEU A 66 -9.23 -15.59 11.19
C LEU A 66 -10.30 -16.10 12.18
N SER A 67 -10.09 -17.28 12.78
CA SER A 67 -11.04 -17.84 13.76
C SER A 67 -11.18 -16.92 14.96
N GLU A 68 -10.07 -16.48 15.56
CA GLU A 68 -10.09 -15.64 16.75
C GLU A 68 -10.75 -14.27 16.48
N ILE A 69 -10.48 -13.68 15.32
CA ILE A 69 -11.10 -12.42 14.89
C ILE A 69 -12.60 -12.62 14.70
N ASN A 70 -13.01 -13.68 14.01
CA ASN A 70 -14.43 -13.96 13.76
C ASN A 70 -15.19 -14.28 15.06
N ASP A 71 -14.56 -15.01 15.97
CA ASP A 71 -15.16 -15.41 17.25
C ASP A 71 -15.29 -14.23 18.23
N LYS A 72 -14.35 -13.27 18.20
CA LYS A 72 -14.35 -12.11 19.11
C LYS A 72 -15.07 -10.88 18.56
N LEU A 73 -15.00 -10.64 17.25
CA LEU A 73 -15.52 -9.42 16.62
C LEU A 73 -16.72 -9.66 15.71
N GLY A 74 -16.96 -10.90 15.29
CA GLY A 74 -17.99 -11.24 14.32
C GLY A 74 -17.59 -10.95 12.88
N ALA A 75 -18.34 -11.54 11.94
CA ALA A 75 -18.05 -11.52 10.52
C ALA A 75 -18.10 -10.10 9.91
N GLU A 76 -18.94 -9.20 10.43
CA GLU A 76 -19.09 -7.84 9.93
C GLU A 76 -17.79 -7.03 10.10
N LYS A 77 -17.15 -7.13 11.26
CA LYS A 77 -15.88 -6.44 11.54
C LYS A 77 -14.70 -7.07 10.81
N LEU A 78 -14.71 -8.38 10.61
CA LEU A 78 -13.74 -9.04 9.76
C LEU A 78 -13.83 -8.53 8.31
N GLN A 79 -15.04 -8.34 7.79
CA GLN A 79 -15.25 -7.76 6.45
C GLN A 79 -14.73 -6.33 6.36
N GLU A 80 -14.99 -5.49 7.37
CA GLU A 80 -14.49 -4.10 7.43
C GLU A 80 -12.96 -4.03 7.36
N ILE A 81 -12.25 -4.95 8.04
CA ILE A 81 -10.79 -5.04 7.98
C ILE A 81 -10.31 -5.40 6.56
N TYR A 82 -10.98 -6.34 5.89
CA TYR A 82 -10.66 -6.69 4.51
C TYR A 82 -10.93 -5.54 3.54
N ASP A 83 -12.01 -4.81 3.75
CA ASP A 83 -12.38 -3.66 2.92
C ASP A 83 -11.33 -2.55 3.05
N ILE A 84 -10.85 -2.26 4.26
CA ILE A 84 -9.75 -1.30 4.50
C ILE A 84 -8.46 -1.73 3.81
N LEU A 85 -8.08 -3.02 3.89
CA LEU A 85 -6.91 -3.55 3.20
C LEU A 85 -7.01 -3.45 1.68
N ASN A 86 -8.18 -3.74 1.13
CA ASN A 86 -8.44 -3.59 -0.29
C ASN A 86 -8.38 -2.12 -0.71
N ASP A 87 -8.92 -1.21 0.09
CA ASP A 87 -8.82 0.22 -0.17
C ASP A 87 -7.35 0.67 -0.22
N ILE A 88 -6.50 0.18 0.69
CA ILE A 88 -5.05 0.47 0.67
C ILE A 88 -4.38 -0.06 -0.60
N LYS A 89 -4.76 -1.25 -1.06
CA LYS A 89 -4.20 -1.83 -2.29
C LYS A 89 -4.59 -1.05 -3.53
N PHE A 90 -5.80 -0.52 -3.57
CA PHE A 90 -6.40 -0.05 -4.82
C PHE A 90 -6.60 1.46 -4.90
N ASN A 91 -6.63 2.16 -3.77
CA ASN A 91 -6.92 3.59 -3.64
C ASN A 91 -5.85 4.32 -2.81
N GLN A 92 -4.97 5.03 -3.51
CA GLN A 92 -3.93 5.88 -2.92
C GLN A 92 -4.47 7.23 -2.38
N SER A 93 -5.79 7.43 -2.39
CA SER A 93 -6.44 8.71 -2.03
C SER A 93 -6.39 9.03 -0.54
N SER A 94 -6.00 8.07 0.30
CA SER A 94 -5.86 8.26 1.74
C SER A 94 -4.41 8.52 2.08
N THR A 95 -4.13 9.63 2.78
CA THR A 95 -2.78 9.87 3.32
C THR A 95 -2.41 8.73 4.29
N PRO A 96 -1.10 8.48 4.53
CA PRO A 96 -0.67 7.50 5.53
C PRO A 96 -1.38 7.68 6.88
N LEU A 97 -1.64 8.92 7.29
CA LEU A 97 -2.40 9.25 8.51
C LEU A 97 -3.88 8.83 8.43
N GLN A 98 -4.56 9.03 7.30
CA GLN A 98 -5.95 8.59 7.14
C GLN A 98 -6.05 7.06 7.12
N LEU A 99 -5.02 6.38 6.60
CA LEU A 99 -4.90 4.93 6.69
C LEU A 99 -4.63 4.47 8.13
N MET A 100 -3.76 5.18 8.86
CA MET A 100 -3.53 4.98 10.29
C MET A 100 -4.82 5.12 11.11
N GLU A 101 -5.61 6.16 10.88
CA GLU A 101 -6.84 6.41 11.64
C GLU A 101 -7.90 5.33 11.38
N ARG A 102 -8.03 4.86 10.13
CA ARG A 102 -8.95 3.78 9.76
C ARG A 102 -8.52 2.44 10.36
N PHE A 103 -7.24 2.13 10.31
CA PHE A 103 -6.70 0.93 10.96
C PHE A 103 -6.75 1.01 12.48
N TYR A 104 -6.50 2.18 13.07
CA TYR A 104 -6.68 2.41 14.51
C TYR A 104 -8.13 2.17 14.90
N SER A 105 -9.08 2.69 14.12
CA SER A 105 -10.51 2.52 14.37
C SER A 105 -10.97 1.07 14.23
N ALA A 106 -10.48 0.33 13.23
CA ALA A 106 -10.80 -1.09 13.03
C ALA A 106 -10.05 -2.01 14.02
N GLY A 107 -8.80 -1.67 14.34
CA GLY A 107 -7.86 -2.43 15.16
C GLY A 107 -7.94 -2.14 16.66
N ALA A 108 -8.53 -1.02 17.10
CA ALA A 108 -8.71 -0.69 18.51
C ALA A 108 -9.54 -1.74 19.27
N ASN A 109 -10.28 -2.59 18.56
CA ASN A 109 -11.01 -3.73 19.13
C ASN A 109 -10.25 -5.07 19.04
N THR A 110 -9.05 -5.10 18.43
CA THR A 110 -8.22 -6.30 18.21
C THR A 110 -6.83 -6.12 18.80
N LEU A 111 -6.73 -6.29 20.13
CA LEU A 111 -5.48 -6.32 20.91
C LEU A 111 -4.40 -7.23 20.30
N THR A 112 -4.78 -8.30 19.60
CA THR A 112 -3.88 -9.27 18.97
C THR A 112 -3.31 -8.82 17.61
N LEU A 113 -4.04 -7.99 16.85
CA LEU A 113 -3.58 -7.47 15.55
C LEU A 113 -2.85 -6.13 15.67
N TRP A 114 -3.08 -5.41 16.76
CA TRP A 114 -2.53 -4.08 17.00
C TRP A 114 -1.00 -3.97 16.82
N PRO A 115 -0.17 -4.90 17.33
CA PRO A 115 1.28 -4.81 17.16
C PRO A 115 1.72 -4.91 15.69
N ILE A 116 0.98 -5.67 14.88
CA ILE A 116 1.30 -5.91 13.46
C ILE A 116 0.86 -4.70 12.63
N ILE A 117 -0.33 -4.18 12.90
CA ILE A 117 -0.83 -2.93 12.32
C ILE A 117 0.12 -1.78 12.68
N GLN A 118 0.54 -1.66 13.94
CA GLN A 118 1.47 -0.63 14.38
C GLN A 118 2.84 -0.74 13.66
N SER A 119 3.32 -1.96 13.39
CA SER A 119 4.54 -2.19 12.59
C SER A 119 4.39 -1.70 11.16
N LEU A 120 3.25 -1.97 10.51
CA LEU A 120 2.88 -1.46 9.19
C LEU A 120 2.85 0.07 9.13
N LEU A 121 2.33 0.69 10.18
CA LEU A 121 2.14 2.13 10.25
C LEU A 121 3.45 2.89 10.50
N ASN A 122 4.41 2.30 11.21
CA ASN A 122 5.72 2.92 11.50
C ASN A 122 6.76 2.76 10.37
N SER A 123 6.41 2.07 9.29
CA SER A 123 7.29 1.79 8.14
C SER A 123 6.82 2.45 6.83
N LEU A 124 5.72 3.20 6.88
CA LEU A 124 5.25 4.12 5.85
C LEU A 124 5.80 5.53 6.09
#